data_AF-X1QC20-F1
#
_entry.id   AF-X1QC20-F1
#
_cell.length_a   1.000
_cell.length_b   1.000
_cell.length_c   1.000
_cell.angle_alpha   90.00
_cell.angle_beta   90.00
_cell.angle_gamma   90.00
#
_symmetry.space_group_name_H-M   'P 1'
#
loop_
_entity.id
_entity.type
_entity.pdbx_description
1 polymer ?
#
loop_
_entity_poly.entity_id
_entity_poly.type
_entity_poly.pdbx_seq_one_letter_code
_entity_poly.pdbx_strand_id
1 'polypeptide(L)'
;LKNAPHKSFRKGVRNYLIGCLMLEAGLRVGEVVALQMSHLYFQGKPVQSLVLTKEITKNHVERIVPISSRLKAALEEYYEVHPWLHDQPPEQKAFFLSSSLG
;
A
#
# COMPACT_ATOMS: atom_id res chain seq x y z
N LEU A 1 -13.22 -11.27 18.45
CA LEU A 1 -14.05 -10.36 17.62
C LEU A 1 -14.82 -11.19 16.58
N LYS A 2 -16.11 -11.46 16.79
CA LYS A 2 -16.93 -12.36 15.95
C LYS A 2 -17.42 -11.75 14.62
N ASN A 3 -17.08 -10.50 14.33
CA ASN A 3 -17.55 -9.76 13.13
C ASN A 3 -16.41 -9.28 12.20
N ALA A 4 -15.18 -9.80 12.36
CA ALA A 4 -14.09 -9.39 11.48
C ALA A 4 -14.29 -9.96 10.06
N PRO A 5 -14.01 -9.19 8.99
CA PRO A 5 -14.16 -9.69 7.63
C PRO A 5 -13.35 -10.97 7.40
N HIS A 6 -13.95 -11.92 6.67
CA HIS A 6 -13.34 -13.22 6.37
C HIS A 6 -11.94 -13.02 5.75
N LYS A 7 -10.98 -13.91 6.05
CA LYS A 7 -9.58 -13.78 5.58
C LYS A 7 -9.46 -13.62 4.06
N SER A 8 -10.37 -14.23 3.29
CA SER A 8 -10.44 -14.09 1.83
C SER A 8 -10.85 -12.67 1.39
N PHE A 9 -11.74 -12.00 2.12
CA PHE A 9 -12.19 -10.64 1.82
C PHE A 9 -11.04 -9.64 1.93
N ARG A 10 -10.32 -9.66 3.06
CA ARG A 10 -9.14 -8.79 3.28
C ARG A 10 -8.05 -9.01 2.23
N LYS A 11 -7.82 -10.28 1.85
CA LYS A 11 -6.92 -10.63 0.74
C LYS A 11 -7.41 -10.03 -0.59
N GLY A 12 -8.72 -10.04 -0.85
CA GLY A 12 -9.34 -9.41 -2.00
C GLY A 12 -9.06 -7.90 -2.07
N VAL A 13 -9.33 -7.17 -0.99
CA VAL A 13 -9.07 -5.71 -0.89
C VAL A 13 -7.59 -5.41 -1.13
N ARG A 14 -6.68 -6.15 -0.49
CA ARG A 14 -5.24 -6.00 -0.70
C ARG A 14 -4.86 -6.20 -2.17
N ASN A 15 -5.35 -7.27 -2.79
CA ASN A 15 -5.03 -7.59 -4.18
C ASN A 15 -5.62 -6.55 -5.16
N TYR A 16 -6.81 -6.02 -4.85
CA TYR A 16 -7.42 -4.93 -5.60
C TYR A 16 -6.54 -3.66 -5.56
N LEU A 17 -6.11 -3.24 -4.37
CA LEU A 17 -5.19 -2.10 -4.21
C LEU A 17 -3.88 -2.32 -4.98
N ILE A 18 -3.28 -3.52 -4.91
CA ILE A 18 -2.09 -3.87 -5.70
C ILE A 18 -2.36 -3.69 -7.20
N GLY A 19 -3.52 -4.16 -7.68
CA GLY A 19 -3.93 -3.97 -9.08
C GLY A 19 -4.01 -2.49 -9.47
N CYS A 20 -4.64 -1.64 -8.65
CA CYS A 20 -4.72 -0.20 -8.88
C CYS A 20 -3.33 0.46 -8.93
N LEU A 21 -2.42 0.12 -8.00
CA LEU A 21 -1.06 0.63 -8.00
C LEU A 21 -0.30 0.27 -9.28
N MET A 22 -0.49 -0.94 -9.80
CA MET A 22 0.18 -1.40 -11.00
C MET A 22 -0.42 -0.77 -12.28
N LEU A 23 -1.75 -0.70 -12.38
CA LEU A 23 -2.43 -0.24 -13.59
C LEU A 23 -2.50 1.29 -13.70
N GLU A 24 -2.72 1.98 -12.58
CA GLU A 24 -2.96 3.44 -12.59
C GLU A 24 -1.70 4.23 -12.25
N ALA A 25 -0.87 3.71 -11.34
CA ALA A 25 0.39 4.36 -11.00
C ALA A 25 1.62 3.76 -11.71
N GLY A 26 1.41 2.70 -12.52
CA GLY A 26 2.45 2.08 -13.33
C GLY A 26 3.55 1.41 -12.50
N LEU A 27 3.26 1.01 -11.26
CA LEU A 27 4.24 0.29 -10.45
C LEU A 27 4.44 -1.13 -11.00
N ARG A 28 5.70 -1.55 -11.08
CA ARG A 28 6.04 -2.97 -11.27
C ARG A 28 5.86 -3.71 -9.95
N VAL A 29 5.66 -5.03 -10.02
CA VAL A 29 5.51 -5.88 -8.83
C VAL A 29 6.64 -5.68 -7.81
N GLY A 30 7.89 -5.53 -8.28
CA GLY A 30 9.06 -5.25 -7.43
C GLY A 30 8.98 -3.92 -6.68
N GLU A 31 8.40 -2.89 -7.30
CA GLU A 31 8.18 -1.58 -6.65
C GLU A 31 7.04 -1.70 -5.62
N VAL A 32 5.95 -2.41 -5.95
CA VAL A 32 4.82 -2.63 -5.04
C VAL A 32 5.27 -3.33 -3.75
N VAL A 33 6.05 -4.41 -3.84
CA VAL A 33 6.52 -5.14 -2.65
C VAL A 33 7.54 -4.33 -1.83
N ALA A 34 8.16 -3.32 -2.44
CA ALA A 34 9.10 -2.44 -1.77
C ALA A 34 8.43 -1.26 -1.04
N LEU A 35 7.17 -0.93 -1.37
CA LEU A 35 6.43 0.16 -0.74
C LEU A 35 6.36 0.02 0.78
N GLN A 36 6.55 1.14 1.44
CA GLN A 36 6.40 1.30 2.90
C GLN A 36 5.13 2.11 3.23
N MET A 37 4.70 2.07 4.48
CA MET A 37 3.51 2.79 4.96
C MET A 37 3.56 4.30 4.64
N SER A 38 4.72 4.94 4.80
CA SER A 38 4.97 6.35 4.49
C SER A 38 4.70 6.73 3.03
N HIS A 39 4.84 5.78 2.11
CA HIS A 39 4.57 6.02 0.69
C HIS A 39 3.08 6.06 0.37
N LEU A 40 2.26 5.45 1.23
CA LEU A 40 0.82 5.29 1.01
C LEU A 40 0.00 6.20 1.92
N TYR A 41 0.45 6.43 3.14
CA TYR A 41 -0.30 7.14 4.18
C TYR A 41 0.54 8.19 4.90
N PHE A 42 -0.10 9.30 5.24
CA PHE A 42 0.41 10.32 6.14
C PHE A 42 -0.68 10.70 7.14
N GLN A 43 -0.38 10.63 8.44
CA GLN A 43 -1.36 10.86 9.53
C GLN A 43 -2.68 10.09 9.34
N GLY A 44 -2.58 8.81 8.97
CA GLY A 44 -3.73 7.92 8.79
C GLY A 44 -4.60 8.22 7.57
N LYS A 45 -4.16 9.09 6.66
CA LYS A 45 -4.87 9.41 5.41
C LYS A 45 -4.02 9.05 4.20
N PRO A 46 -4.63 8.64 3.07
CA PRO A 46 -3.90 8.45 1.83
C PRO A 46 -3.13 9.71 1.43
N VAL A 47 -1.90 9.53 0.96
CA VAL A 47 -1.14 10.62 0.35
C VAL A 47 -1.82 11.13 -0.93
N GLN A 48 -1.51 12.34 -1.36
CA GLN A 48 -2.03 12.90 -2.62
C GLN A 48 -1.25 12.44 -3.85
N SER A 49 0.02 12.06 -3.65
CA SER A 49 0.91 11.56 -4.69
C SER A 49 1.84 10.50 -4.13
N LEU A 50 2.11 9.45 -4.89
CA LEU A 50 3.19 8.51 -4.60
C LEU A 50 4.52 9.14 -5.01
N VAL A 51 5.43 9.26 -4.05
CA VAL A 51 6.82 9.63 -4.32
C VAL A 51 7.63 8.35 -4.40
N LEU A 52 8.03 7.96 -5.61
CA LEU A 52 8.82 6.77 -5.86
C LEU A 52 10.28 7.17 -6.01
N THR A 53 11.05 7.02 -4.94
CA THR A 53 12.47 7.44 -4.91
C THR A 53 13.38 6.38 -5.56
N LYS A 54 14.66 6.71 -5.72
CA LYS A 54 15.66 5.80 -6.34
C LYS A 54 15.87 4.52 -5.55
N GLU A 55 15.59 4.53 -4.26
CA GLU A 55 15.72 3.37 -3.37
C GLU A 55 14.61 2.34 -3.61
N ILE A 56 13.49 2.76 -4.20
CA ILE A 56 12.33 1.91 -4.51
C ILE A 56 12.37 1.48 -5.98
N THR A 57 12.81 2.38 -6.86
CA THR A 57 12.82 2.13 -8.31
C THR A 57 14.13 1.42 -8.71
N LYS A 58 14.01 0.22 -9.28
CA LYS A 58 15.18 -0.56 -9.77
C LYS A 58 16.02 0.17 -10.82
N ASN A 59 15.44 1.17 -11.50
CA ASN A 59 16.09 1.92 -12.57
C ASN A 59 16.67 3.27 -12.09
N HIS A 60 16.61 3.58 -10.79
CA HIS A 60 17.02 4.86 -10.22
C HIS A 60 16.33 6.09 -10.84
N VAL A 61 15.12 5.93 -11.35
CA VAL A 61 14.31 7.02 -11.91
C VAL A 61 13.28 7.43 -10.88
N GLU A 62 13.49 8.57 -10.27
CA GLU A 62 12.50 9.18 -9.38
C GLU A 62 11.30 9.64 -10.18
N ARG A 63 10.10 9.38 -9.67
CA ARG A 63 8.87 9.94 -10.22
C ARG A 63 7.84 10.20 -9.13
N ILE A 64 7.06 11.24 -9.36
CA ILE A 64 5.90 11.57 -8.55
C ILE A 64 4.67 11.20 -9.36
N VAL A 65 3.82 10.35 -8.79
CA VAL A 65 2.59 9.89 -9.43
C VAL A 65 1.39 10.40 -8.64
N PRO A 66 0.56 11.29 -9.20
CA PRO A 66 -0.67 11.73 -8.55
C PRO A 66 -1.61 10.55 -8.28
N ILE A 67 -2.25 10.54 -7.11
CA ILE A 67 -3.24 9.52 -6.76
C ILE A 67 -4.55 9.81 -7.48
N SER A 68 -5.05 8.86 -8.26
CA SER A 68 -6.38 8.92 -8.85
C SER A 68 -7.47 8.79 -7.78
N SER A 69 -8.71 9.16 -8.11
CA SER A 69 -9.85 8.94 -7.22
C SER A 69 -10.07 7.46 -6.88
N ARG A 70 -9.84 6.54 -7.83
CA ARG A 70 -10.01 5.11 -7.62
C ARG A 70 -8.92 4.54 -6.71
N LEU A 71 -7.67 4.92 -6.94
CA LEU A 71 -6.56 4.50 -6.10
C LEU A 71 -6.71 5.06 -4.68
N LYS A 72 -7.19 6.30 -4.53
CA LYS A 72 -7.52 6.87 -3.22
C LYS A 72 -8.56 6.01 -2.48
N ALA A 73 -9.68 5.69 -3.13
CA ALA A 73 -10.72 4.85 -2.53
C ALA A 73 -10.19 3.47 -2.13
N ALA A 74 -9.35 2.85 -2.96
CA ALA A 74 -8.72 1.57 -2.65
C ALA A 74 -7.76 1.66 -1.44
N LEU A 75 -7.05 2.78 -1.28
CA LEU A 75 -6.19 3.04 -0.11
C LEU A 75 -7.04 3.22 1.16
N GLU A 76 -8.12 4.00 1.08
CA GLU A 76 -9.04 4.20 2.21
C GLU A 76 -9.64 2.85 2.66
N GLU A 77 -10.17 2.06 1.73
CA GLU A 77 -10.72 0.73 2.05
C GLU A 77 -9.66 -0.21 2.63
N TYR A 78 -8.45 -0.22 2.07
CA TYR A 78 -7.36 -1.05 2.59
C TYR A 78 -7.01 -0.69 4.04
N TYR A 79 -6.91 0.61 4.35
CA TYR A 79 -6.60 1.11 5.68
C TYR A 79 -7.71 0.82 6.70
N GLU A 80 -8.98 0.91 6.28
CA GLU A 80 -10.15 0.64 7.13
C GLU A 80 -10.29 -0.84 7.48
N VAL A 81 -10.15 -1.73 6.50
CA VAL A 81 -10.39 -3.18 6.71
C VAL A 81 -9.19 -3.92 7.33
N HIS A 82 -8.04 -3.25 7.47
CA HIS A 82 -6.82 -3.76 8.11
C HIS A 82 -6.41 -2.88 9.31
N PRO A 83 -7.13 -2.94 10.44
CA PRO A 83 -6.91 -2.03 11.58
C PRO A 83 -5.50 -2.08 12.19
N TRP A 84 -4.77 -3.19 12.01
CA TRP A 84 -3.37 -3.27 12.47
C TRP A 84 -2.40 -2.40 11.67
N LEU A 85 -2.83 -1.80 10.56
CA LEU A 85 -2.06 -0.80 9.81
C LEU A 85 -1.96 0.54 10.54
N HIS A 86 -2.87 0.80 11.50
CA HIS A 86 -2.95 2.08 12.20
C HIS A 86 -1.72 2.32 13.10
N ASP A 87 -1.15 1.23 13.61
CA ASP A 87 0.00 1.25 14.52
C ASP A 87 1.34 0.92 13.82
N GLN A 88 1.34 0.75 12.49
CA GLN A 88 2.57 0.41 11.78
C GLN A 88 3.48 1.63 11.63
N PRO A 89 4.80 1.47 11.84
CA PRO A 89 5.72 2.57 11.64
C PRO A 89 5.83 2.91 10.14
N PRO A 90 6.17 4.17 9.81
CA PRO A 90 6.18 4.65 8.42
C PRO A 90 7.06 3.81 7.47
N GLU A 91 8.16 3.25 7.96
CA GLU A 91 9.12 2.44 7.21
C GLU A 91 8.72 0.97 7.02
N GLN A 92 7.66 0.51 7.69
CA GLN A 92 7.16 -0.85 7.57
C GLN A 92 6.65 -1.12 6.16
N LYS A 93 6.92 -2.33 5.62
CA LYS A 93 6.37 -2.75 4.33
C LYS A 93 4.83 -2.77 4.33
N ALA A 94 4.24 -2.16 3.32
CA ALA A 94 2.80 -1.90 3.27
C ALA A 94 1.93 -3.15 3.06
N PHE A 95 2.44 -4.19 2.39
CA PHE A 95 1.62 -5.33 1.95
C PHE A 95 2.00 -6.68 2.55
N PHE A 96 3.26 -6.83 2.93
CA PHE A 96 3.83 -8.08 3.40
C PHE A 96 4.66 -7.79 4.64
N LEU A 97 4.08 -8.11 5.80
CA LEU A 97 4.84 -8.13 7.04
C LEU A 97 5.90 -9.22 6.88
N SER A 98 7.17 -8.87 7.10
CA SER A 98 8.22 -9.88 7.24
C SER A 98 7.85 -10.74 8.45
N SER A 99 7.41 -11.97 8.21
CA SER A 99 7.38 -13.00 9.23
C SER A 99 8.81 -13.40 9.52
N SER A 100 9.49 -12.63 10.36
CA SER A 100 10.61 -13.13 11.15
C SER A 100 10.04 -13.62 12.47
N LEU A 101 9.68 -14.90 12.49
CA LEU A 101 9.80 -15.87 13.59
C LEU A 101 9.01 -17.12 13.18
N GLY A 102 9.74 -18.03 12.54
CA GLY A 102 9.37 -19.40 12.20
C GLY A 102 10.65 -20.14 11.86
#